data_AF-A0A3N5Z4V4-F1
#
_entry.id   AF-A0A3N5Z4V4-F1
#
_cell.length_a   1.000
_cell.length_b   1.000
_cell.length_c   1.000
_cell.angle_alpha   90.00
_cell.angle_beta   90.00
_cell.angle_gamma   90.00
#
_symmetry.space_group_name_H-M   'P 1'
#
loop_
_entity.id
_entity.type
_entity.pdbx_description
1 polymer ?
#
loop_
_entity_poly.entity_id
_entity_poly.type
_entity_poly.pdbx_seq_one_letter_code
_entity_poly.pdbx_strand_id
1 'polypeptide(L)' 'DYDCSAILRGEMTLDQSGDNLLEMLVRTCNGRLTAQEVLGHEEFVLTKLYESA' A
#
# COMPACT_ATOMS: atom_id res chain seq x y z
N ASP A 1 -4.15 0.19 0.07
CA ASP A 1 -4.30 -0.77 1.19
C ASP A 1 -3.97 -0.23 2.58
N TYR A 2 -3.15 0.81 2.69
CA TYR A 2 -2.68 1.35 3.97
C TYR A 2 -2.74 2.89 3.95
N ASP A 3 -3.23 3.51 5.02
CA ASP A 3 -3.29 4.98 5.19
C ASP A 3 -2.24 5.44 6.20
N CYS A 4 -1.34 6.32 5.77
CA CYS A 4 -0.31 6.94 6.60
C CYS A 4 -0.56 8.45 6.86
N SER A 5 -1.74 8.97 6.51
CA SER A 5 -2.07 10.40 6.61
C SER A 5 -1.94 10.98 8.02
N ALA A 6 -2.02 10.14 9.06
CA ALA A 6 -1.81 10.53 10.45
C ALA A 6 -0.42 11.12 10.72
N ILE A 7 0.60 10.79 9.90
CA ILE A 7 1.93 11.42 9.99
C ILE A 7 1.81 12.94 9.79
N LEU A 8 1.01 13.37 8.81
CA LEU A 8 0.85 14.79 8.47
C LEU A 8 0.08 15.57 9.54
N ARG A 9 -0.76 14.87 10.32
CA ARG A 9 -1.46 15.45 11.48
C ARG A 9 -0.61 15.43 12.75
N GLY A 10 0.59 14.83 12.72
CA GLY A 10 1.45 14.64 13.90
C GLY A 10 0.95 13.58 14.88
N GLU A 11 0.00 12.75 14.47
CA GLU A 11 -0.63 11.70 15.28
C GLU A 11 0.16 10.38 15.26
N MET A 12 1.10 10.23 14.31
CA MET A 12 1.91 9.04 14.09
C MET A 12 3.31 9.42 13.63
N THR A 13 4.34 8.74 14.12
CA THR A 13 5.72 8.94 13.62
C THR A 13 5.98 8.15 12.33
N LEU A 14 7.03 8.54 11.60
CA LEU A 14 7.49 7.80 10.42
C LEU A 14 7.80 6.33 10.75
N ASP A 15 8.51 6.08 11.86
CA ASP A 15 8.88 4.73 12.29
C ASP A 15 7.64 3.87 12.61
N GLN A 16 6.68 4.43 13.36
CA GLN A 16 5.41 3.75 13.67
C GLN A 16 4.63 3.41 12.39
N SER A 17 4.64 4.32 11.42
CA SER A 17 4.01 4.04 10.13
C SER A 17 4.72 2.93 9.36
N GLY A 18 6.05 2.89 9.43
CA GLY A 18 6.86 1.83 8.82
C GLY A 18 6.53 0.46 9.39
N ASP A 19 6.45 0.34 10.71
CA ASP A 19 6.09 -0.91 11.39
C ASP A 19 4.69 -1.39 10.98
N ASN A 20 3.71 -0.48 10.98
CA ASN A 20 2.34 -0.78 10.57
C ASN A 20 2.23 -1.20 9.09
N LEU A 21 3.00 -0.55 8.22
CA LEU A 21 3.06 -0.91 6.79
C LEU A 21 3.66 -2.31 6.60
N LEU A 22 4.72 -2.64 7.34
CA LEU A 22 5.32 -3.98 7.31
C LEU A 22 4.35 -5.05 7.80
N GLU A 23 3.56 -4.77 8.85
CA GLU A 23 2.53 -5.70 9.30
C GLU A 23 1.47 -5.95 8.21
N MET A 24 1.00 -4.89 7.55
CA MET A 24 0.06 -5.00 6.43
C MET A 24 0.66 -5.84 5.28
N LEU A 25 1.92 -5.58 4.92
CA LEU A 25 2.64 -6.33 3.90
C LEU A 25 2.71 -7.82 4.24
N VAL A 26 3.07 -8.17 5.48
CA VAL A 26 3.14 -9.57 5.93
C VAL A 26 1.78 -10.25 5.80
N ARG A 27 0.68 -9.57 6.14
CA ARG A 27 -0.68 -10.09 5.94
C ARG A 27 -0.98 -10.34 4.47
N THR A 28 -0.57 -9.44 3.58
CA THR A 28 -0.70 -9.61 2.12
C THR A 28 0.09 -10.81 1.62
N CYS A 29 1.35 -10.95 2.03
CA CYS A 29 2.16 -12.13 1.71
C CYS A 29 1.54 -13.44 2.21
N ASN A 30 0.80 -13.39 3.33
CA ASN A 30 0.07 -14.53 3.88
C ASN A 30 -1.30 -14.77 3.22
N GLY A 31 -1.59 -14.13 2.08
CA GLY A 31 -2.78 -14.41 1.27
C GLY A 31 -3.95 -13.46 1.50
N ARG A 32 -3.78 -12.36 2.25
CA ARG A 32 -4.75 -11.26 2.22
C ARG A 32 -4.69 -10.60 0.85
N LEU A 33 -5.82 -10.53 0.15
CA LEU A 33 -5.91 -9.78 -1.10
C LEU A 33 -5.80 -8.27 -0.86
N THR A 34 -5.06 -7.61 -1.73
CA THR A 34 -5.00 -6.16 -1.88
C THR A 34 -6.28 -5.62 -2.52
N ALA A 35 -6.53 -4.32 -2.35
CA ALA A 35 -7.66 -3.65 -2.99
C ALA A 35 -7.65 -3.83 -4.51
N GLN A 36 -6.47 -3.81 -5.14
CA GLN A 36 -6.32 -3.98 -6.58
C GLN A 36 -6.77 -5.39 -7.04
N GLU A 37 -6.38 -6.42 -6.30
CA GLU A 37 -6.78 -7.81 -6.57
C GLU A 37 -8.28 -8.03 -6.34
N VAL A 38 -8.84 -7.47 -5.25
CA VAL A 38 -10.28 -7.58 -4.95
C VAL A 38 -11.14 -6.90 -6.02
N LEU A 39 -10.67 -5.78 -6.58
CA LEU A 39 -11.35 -5.05 -7.65
C LEU A 39 -11.16 -5.67 -9.03
N GLY A 40 -10.32 -6.71 -9.17
CA GLY A 40 -10.07 -7.41 -10.43
C GLY A 40 -9.26 -6.58 -11.43
N HIS A 41 -8.43 -5.66 -10.96
CA HIS A 41 -7.55 -4.87 -11.82
C HIS A 41 -6.34 -5.72 -12.26
N GLU A 42 -6.37 -6.20 -13.51
CA GLU A 42 -5.33 -7.09 -14.10
C GLU A 42 -4.47 -6.36 -15.15
N GLU A 43 -4.03 -5.14 -14.82
CA GLU A 43 -3.27 -4.30 -15.74
C GLU A 43 -1.76 -4.51 -15.54
N PHE A 44 -1.08 -4.99 -16.57
CA PHE A 44 0.39 -5.11 -16.58
C PHE A 44 0.97 -4.12 -17.58
N VAL A 45 1.75 -3.15 -17.10
CA VAL A 45 2.61 -2.33 -17.96
C VAL A 45 4.07 -2.62 -17.64
N LEU A 46 4.80 -3.12 -18.63
CA LEU A 46 6.19 -3.57 -18.45
C LEU A 46 7.17 -2.43 -18.17
N THR A 47 6.81 -1.20 -18.57
CA THR A 47 7.58 0.01 -18.35
C THR A 47 6.64 1.21 -18.26
N LYS A 48 6.22 1.56 -17.05
CA LYS A 48 5.54 2.85 -16.78
C LYS A 48 6.62 3.94 -16.71
N LEU A 49 7.09 4.42 -17.87
CA LEU A 49 8.08 5.53 -17.92
C LEU A 49 7.46 6.89 -17.58
N TYR A 50 6.13 7.00 -17.68
CA TYR A 50 5.35 8.16 -17.25
C TYR A 50 4.06 7.69 -16.60
N GLU A 51 3.67 8.34 -15.51
CA GLU A 51 2.34 8.20 -14.94
C GLU A 51 1.34 8.85 -15.90
N SER A 52 0.40 8.09 -16.44
CA SER A 52 -0.74 8.69 -17.14
C SER A 52 -2.04 8.06 -16.68
N ALA A 53 -2.88 8.97 -16.18
CA ALA A 53 -4.27 8.89 -15.73
C ALA A 53 -4.51 8.26 -14.36
#